data_AF-A0A0B4EH36-F1
#
_entry.id   AF-A0A0B4EH36-F1
#
_cell.length_a   1.000
_cell.length_b   1.000
_cell.length_c   1.000
_cell.angle_alpha   90.00
_cell.angle_beta   90.00
_cell.angle_gamma   90.00
#
_symmetry.space_group_name_H-M   'P 1'
#
loop_
_entity.id
_entity.type
_entity.pdbx_description
1 polymer ?
#
loop_
_entity_poly.entity_id
_entity_poly.type
_entity_poly.pdbx_seq_one_letter_code
_entity_poly.pdbx_strand_id
1 'polypeptide(L)'
;MLNSIIQKFEKENMLCFYLSDHAEEMYESRNVRGHAGDGGSRYMVEIPMFLYLSPSFQKQNPELVNICEQRKTSPYMTDDIIHTVLGILGIQTPDYEEERDFLSLKFNPNRKRMYQGKDYDSFWKIQFSKKGE
;
A
#
# COMPACT_ATOMS: atom_id res chain seq x y z
N MET A 1 -10.28 0.41 16.12
CA MET A 1 -10.32 -0.99 15.63
C MET A 1 -8.92 -1.56 15.41
N LEU A 2 -8.09 -1.03 14.50
CA LEU A 2 -6.75 -1.57 14.20
C LEU A 2 -5.87 -1.74 15.45
N ASN A 3 -5.77 -0.72 16.29
CA ASN A 3 -5.01 -0.80 17.55
C ASN A 3 -5.51 -1.94 18.47
N SER A 4 -6.82 -2.18 18.53
CA SER A 4 -7.39 -3.27 19.33
C SER A 4 -7.02 -4.65 18.80
N ILE A 5 -6.92 -4.80 17.47
CA ILE A 5 -6.42 -6.04 16.84
C ILE A 5 -4.95 -6.23 17.18
N ILE A 6 -4.13 -5.19 17.02
CA ILE A 6 -2.70 -5.22 17.33
C ILE A 6 -2.48 -5.62 18.79
N GLN A 7 -3.14 -4.95 19.73
CA GLN A 7 -3.02 -5.24 21.17
C GLN A 7 -3.44 -6.68 21.52
N LYS A 8 -4.44 -7.22 20.81
CA LYS A 8 -4.91 -8.60 21.04
C LYS A 8 -3.84 -9.64 20.72
N PHE A 9 -2.96 -9.38 19.75
CA PHE A 9 -1.98 -10.34 19.24
C PHE A 9 -0.53 -9.89 19.46
N GLU A 10 -0.28 -8.82 20.22
CA GLU A 10 1.05 -8.20 20.36
C GLU A 10 2.14 -9.13 20.92
N LYS A 11 1.74 -10.17 21.67
CA LYS A 11 2.64 -11.16 22.27
C LYS A 11 2.92 -12.35 21.35
N GLU A 12 2.13 -12.52 20.31
CA GLU A 12 2.28 -13.61 19.33
C GLU A 12 3.31 -13.27 18.27
N ASN A 13 3.85 -14.27 17.57
CA ASN A 13 4.67 -14.05 16.39
C ASN A 13 3.79 -13.61 15.21
N MET A 14 3.54 -12.30 15.12
CA MET A 14 2.50 -11.71 14.29
C MET A 14 3.04 -10.62 13.37
N LEU A 15 2.56 -10.63 12.13
CA LEU A 15 2.55 -9.52 11.18
C LEU A 15 1.09 -9.14 10.90
N CYS A 16 0.77 -7.85 10.94
CA CYS A 16 -0.53 -7.31 10.57
C CYS A 16 -0.39 -6.40 9.35
N PHE A 17 -1.01 -6.79 8.24
CA PHE A 17 -1.11 -5.99 7.03
C PHE A 17 -2.50 -5.36 6.96
N TYR A 18 -2.56 -4.03 6.96
CA TYR A 18 -3.80 -3.27 6.81
C TYR A 18 -3.71 -2.37 5.58
N LEU A 19 -4.82 -2.28 4.85
CA LEU A 19 -5.04 -1.30 3.80
C LEU A 19 -6.53 -0.93 3.77
N SER A 20 -6.84 0.28 3.30
CA SER A 20 -8.20 0.61 2.86
C SER A 20 -8.47 -0.01 1.49
N ASP A 21 -9.73 -0.29 1.15
CA ASP A 21 -10.12 -0.71 -0.21
C ASP A 21 -10.10 0.48 -1.19
N HIS A 22 -10.56 1.64 -0.73
CA HIS A 22 -10.47 2.92 -1.43
C HIS A 22 -10.38 4.09 -0.45
N ALA A 23 -10.26 5.30 -0.99
CA ALA A 23 -10.36 6.56 -0.25
C ALA A 23 -11.59 7.35 -0.76
N GLU A 24 -11.78 8.55 -0.23
CA GLU A 24 -12.92 9.40 -0.52
C GLU A 24 -12.44 10.83 -0.77
N GLU A 25 -12.91 11.47 -1.85
CA GLU A 25 -12.73 12.90 -2.04
C GLU A 25 -13.79 13.64 -1.22
N MET A 26 -13.34 14.63 -0.45
CA MET A 26 -14.12 15.46 0.47
C MET A 26 -13.78 16.93 0.22
N TYR A 27 -13.96 17.37 -1.02
CA TYR A 27 -13.75 18.75 -1.49
C TYR A 27 -12.29 19.23 -1.58
N GLU A 28 -11.30 18.33 -1.60
CA GLU A 28 -9.88 18.71 -1.68
C GLU A 28 -9.50 19.29 -3.05
N SER A 29 -9.99 18.68 -4.15
CA SER A 29 -9.66 19.10 -5.52
C SER A 29 -10.76 19.89 -6.23
N ARG A 30 -12.03 19.63 -5.92
CA ARG A 30 -13.19 20.20 -6.60
C ARG A 30 -14.42 20.11 -5.71
N ASN A 31 -15.54 20.71 -6.12
CA ASN A 31 -16.80 20.64 -5.37
C ASN A 31 -17.50 19.26 -5.50
N VAL A 32 -16.79 18.19 -5.14
CA VAL A 32 -17.24 16.81 -5.19
C VAL A 32 -17.00 16.16 -3.83
N ARG A 33 -17.97 15.35 -3.43
CA ARG A 33 -17.87 14.39 -2.33
C ARG A 33 -18.21 13.02 -2.88
N GLY A 34 -17.27 12.09 -2.85
CA GLY A 34 -17.50 10.76 -3.42
C GLY A 34 -16.23 9.98 -3.74
N HIS A 35 -16.38 8.97 -4.60
CA HIS A 35 -15.30 8.11 -5.07
C HIS A 35 -15.55 7.64 -6.52
N ALA A 36 -14.52 7.08 -7.16
CA ALA A 36 -14.48 6.42 -8.49
C ALA A 36 -15.43 6.93 -9.60
N GLY A 37 -16.75 6.69 -9.47
CA GLY A 37 -17.78 7.07 -10.42
C GLY A 37 -17.94 8.58 -10.62
N ASP A 38 -17.43 9.39 -9.70
CA ASP A 38 -17.55 10.85 -9.78
C ASP A 38 -16.46 11.52 -10.64
N GLY A 39 -15.63 10.75 -11.35
CA GLY A 39 -14.60 11.28 -12.26
C GLY A 39 -13.16 11.20 -11.75
N GLY A 40 -12.92 10.42 -10.69
CA GLY A 40 -11.59 10.09 -10.16
C GLY A 40 -10.80 11.27 -9.59
N SER A 41 -9.96 11.00 -8.60
CA SER A 41 -8.93 11.93 -8.15
C SER A 41 -7.88 11.17 -7.33
N ARG A 42 -6.74 11.81 -7.06
CA ARG A 42 -5.76 11.24 -6.13
C ARG A 42 -6.34 10.97 -4.75
N TYR A 43 -7.29 11.79 -4.30
CA TYR A 43 -7.94 11.66 -2.99
C TYR A 43 -8.89 10.46 -2.90
N MET A 44 -9.30 9.89 -4.05
CA MET A 44 -10.11 8.67 -4.10
C MET A 44 -9.26 7.38 -4.15
N VAL A 45 -7.95 7.48 -4.44
CA VAL A 45 -7.08 6.31 -4.69
C VAL A 45 -5.84 6.26 -3.79
N GLU A 46 -5.42 7.38 -3.18
CA GLU A 46 -4.39 7.38 -2.13
C GLU A 46 -4.99 6.86 -0.83
N ILE A 47 -4.71 5.60 -0.53
CA ILE A 47 -5.20 4.92 0.67
C ILE A 47 -4.11 4.79 1.74
N PRO A 48 -4.47 4.71 3.02
CA PRO A 48 -3.54 4.30 4.06
C PRO A 48 -3.20 2.81 3.93
N MET A 49 -1.92 2.50 4.15
CA MET A 49 -1.41 1.14 4.33
C MET A 49 -0.57 1.10 5.62
N PHE A 50 -0.78 0.09 6.44
CA PHE A 50 0.04 -0.17 7.63
C PHE A 50 0.56 -1.60 7.61
N LEU A 51 1.84 -1.75 7.91
CA LEU A 51 2.46 -3.03 8.22
C LEU A 51 2.97 -2.97 9.65
N TYR A 52 2.33 -3.72 10.54
CA TYR A 52 2.75 -3.82 11.93
C TYR A 52 3.43 -5.16 12.17
N LEU A 53 4.62 -5.12 12.78
CA LEU A 53 5.39 -6.28 13.16
C LEU A 53 5.43 -6.35 14.68
N SER A 54 4.95 -7.46 15.27
CA SER A 54 5.06 -7.70 16.72
C SER A 54 6.52 -7.75 17.17
N PRO A 55 6.83 -7.45 18.45
CA PRO A 55 8.21 -7.50 18.95
C PRO A 55 8.89 -8.87 18.79
N SER A 56 8.13 -9.96 18.91
CA SER A 56 8.62 -11.32 18.69
C SER A 56 8.94 -11.58 17.22
N PHE A 57 8.08 -11.12 16.30
CA PHE A 57 8.31 -11.21 14.85
C PHE A 57 9.55 -10.43 14.42
N GLN A 58 9.73 -9.21 14.92
CA GLN A 58 10.90 -8.38 14.62
C GLN A 58 12.21 -9.07 15.04
N LYS A 59 12.23 -9.70 16.21
CA LYS A 59 13.42 -10.44 16.70
C LYS A 59 13.74 -11.66 15.85
N GLN A 60 12.73 -12.35 15.34
CA GLN A 60 12.91 -13.56 14.52
C GLN A 60 13.23 -13.24 13.05
N ASN A 61 12.82 -12.06 12.56
CA ASN A 61 12.92 -11.68 11.15
C ASN A 61 13.60 -10.31 10.97
N PRO A 62 14.86 -10.12 11.43
CA PRO A 62 15.53 -8.82 11.36
C PRO A 62 15.71 -8.30 9.92
N GLU A 63 15.85 -9.21 8.95
CA GLU A 63 15.94 -8.84 7.52
C GLU A 63 14.64 -8.21 7.02
N LEU A 64 13.49 -8.79 7.33
CA LEU A 64 12.18 -8.22 6.97
C LEU A 64 11.96 -6.86 7.63
N VAL A 65 12.42 -6.67 8.86
CA VAL A 65 12.37 -5.35 9.53
C VAL A 65 13.16 -4.31 8.74
N ASN A 66 14.38 -4.64 8.31
CA ASN A 66 15.21 -3.73 7.51
C ASN A 66 14.56 -3.40 6.16
N ILE A 67 13.94 -4.38 5.50
CA ILE A 67 13.21 -4.15 4.25
C ILE A 67 12.04 -3.20 4.50
N CYS A 68 11.23 -3.43 5.54
CA CYS A 68 10.12 -2.55 5.89
C CYS A 68 10.58 -1.10 6.12
N GLU A 69 11.67 -0.91 6.86
CA GLU A 69 12.26 0.40 7.13
C GLU A 69 12.69 1.12 5.83
N GLN A 70 13.35 0.41 4.92
CA GLN A 70 13.78 0.96 3.63
C GLN A 70 12.60 1.26 2.68
N ARG A 71 11.48 0.55 2.84
CA ARG A 71 10.31 0.65 1.95
C ARG A 71 9.24 1.63 2.40
N LYS A 72 9.37 2.29 3.56
CA LYS A 72 8.36 3.22 4.11
C LYS A 72 7.83 4.28 3.15
N THR A 73 8.67 4.75 2.22
CA THR A 73 8.31 5.80 1.25
C THR A 73 8.19 5.26 -0.18
N SER A 74 8.32 3.95 -0.38
CA SER A 74 8.20 3.33 -1.70
C SER A 74 6.73 3.36 -2.16
N PRO A 75 6.47 3.64 -3.44
CA PRO A 75 5.13 3.53 -3.99
C PRO A 75 4.68 2.06 -3.97
N TYR A 76 3.41 1.84 -3.70
CA TYR A 76 2.81 0.51 -3.70
C TYR A 76 1.37 0.56 -4.21
N MET A 77 0.86 -0.57 -4.69
CA MET A 77 -0.47 -0.69 -5.28
C MET A 77 -1.19 -1.90 -4.72
N THR A 78 -2.51 -1.80 -4.61
CA THR A 78 -3.34 -2.88 -4.07
C THR A 78 -3.41 -4.10 -4.99
N ASP A 79 -3.16 -3.94 -6.29
CA ASP A 79 -3.09 -5.05 -7.24
C ASP A 79 -1.86 -5.95 -7.03
N ASP A 80 -0.89 -5.50 -6.24
CA ASP A 80 0.33 -6.22 -5.87
C ASP A 80 0.19 -6.98 -4.53
N ILE A 81 -0.93 -6.82 -3.81
CA ILE A 81 -1.14 -7.42 -2.47
C ILE A 81 -0.95 -8.93 -2.43
N ILE A 82 -1.37 -9.64 -3.48
CA ILE A 82 -1.29 -11.08 -3.52
C ILE A 82 0.16 -11.56 -3.50
N HIS A 83 1.05 -10.87 -4.20
CA HIS A 83 2.48 -11.20 -4.24
C HIS A 83 3.12 -10.98 -2.88
N THR A 84 2.79 -9.89 -2.20
CA THR A 84 3.27 -9.63 -0.84
C THR A 84 2.79 -10.68 0.16
N VAL A 85 1.53 -11.12 0.07
CA VAL A 85 1.01 -12.18 0.95
C VAL A 85 1.70 -13.52 0.68
N LEU A 86 1.91 -13.87 -0.60
CA LEU A 86 2.63 -15.08 -0.98
C LEU A 86 4.09 -15.05 -0.46
N GLY A 87 4.77 -13.92 -0.60
CA GLY A 87 6.12 -13.69 -0.07
C GLY A 87 6.21 -13.86 1.45
N ILE A 88 5.28 -13.25 2.21
CA ILE A 88 5.20 -13.39 3.67
C ILE A 88 5.03 -14.85 4.09
N LEU A 89 4.20 -15.60 3.37
CA LEU A 89 3.91 -17.01 3.67
C LEU A 89 4.95 -17.99 3.11
N GLY A 90 5.93 -17.51 2.34
CA GLY A 90 6.92 -18.35 1.66
C GLY A 90 6.31 -19.28 0.60
N ILE A 91 5.15 -18.92 0.04
CA ILE A 91 4.45 -19.74 -0.95
C ILE A 91 5.02 -19.44 -2.35
N GLN A 92 5.44 -20.50 -3.03
CA GLN A 92 5.92 -20.43 -4.41
C GLN A 92 4.86 -20.99 -5.37
N THR A 93 4.57 -20.25 -6.44
CA THR A 93 3.63 -20.62 -7.49
C THR A 93 4.08 -19.99 -8.82
N PRO A 94 3.75 -20.55 -9.99
CA PRO A 94 4.08 -19.94 -11.28
C PRO A 94 3.57 -18.50 -11.44
N ASP A 95 2.51 -18.12 -10.71
CA ASP A 95 1.94 -16.78 -10.73
C ASP A 95 2.61 -15.80 -9.75
N TYR A 96 3.59 -16.24 -8.94
CA TYR A 96 4.27 -15.38 -7.98
C TYR A 96 5.35 -14.53 -8.68
N GLU A 97 5.20 -13.21 -8.60
CA GLU A 97 6.12 -12.26 -9.20
C GLU A 97 6.89 -11.51 -8.10
N GLU A 98 8.15 -11.91 -7.85
CA GLU A 98 9.01 -11.29 -6.82
C GLU A 98 9.20 -9.78 -6.99
N GLU A 99 9.08 -9.25 -8.22
CA GLU A 99 9.18 -7.81 -8.47
C GLU A 99 7.95 -7.03 -7.99
N ARG A 100 6.85 -7.73 -7.69
CA ARG A 100 5.59 -7.16 -7.20
C ARG A 100 5.38 -7.41 -5.70
N ASP A 101 6.17 -8.29 -5.09
CA ASP A 101 6.20 -8.47 -3.64
C ASP A 101 6.89 -7.28 -2.96
N PHE A 102 6.16 -6.51 -2.16
CA PHE A 102 6.66 -5.34 -1.44
C PHE A 102 7.81 -5.65 -0.46
N LEU A 103 7.85 -6.87 0.05
CA LEU A 103 8.84 -7.34 1.02
C LEU A 103 9.99 -8.13 0.37
N SER A 104 9.98 -8.26 -0.96
CA SER A 104 11.09 -8.83 -1.71
C SER A 104 12.22 -7.82 -1.93
N LEU A 105 13.46 -8.32 -1.93
CA LEU A 105 14.62 -7.54 -2.36
C LEU A 105 14.56 -7.16 -3.84
N LYS A 106 13.80 -7.90 -4.66
CA LYS A 106 13.58 -7.64 -6.09
C LYS A 106 12.41 -6.70 -6.37
N PHE A 107 11.70 -6.23 -5.34
CA PHE A 107 10.57 -5.31 -5.51
C PHE A 107 10.92 -4.15 -6.44
N ASN A 108 10.06 -3.90 -7.43
CA ASN A 108 10.23 -2.86 -8.43
C ASN A 108 9.37 -1.63 -8.09
N PRO A 109 9.93 -0.61 -7.40
CA PRO A 109 9.20 0.61 -7.07
C PRO A 109 8.91 1.49 -8.29
N ASN A 110 9.46 1.19 -9.47
CA ASN A 110 9.27 1.97 -10.68
C ASN A 110 8.13 1.44 -11.56
N ARG A 111 7.40 0.40 -11.12
CA ARG A 111 6.23 -0.09 -11.84
C ARG A 111 5.21 1.04 -12.00
N LYS A 112 4.77 1.28 -13.24
CA LYS A 112 3.77 2.31 -13.53
C LYS A 112 2.47 2.02 -12.81
N ARG A 113 1.95 3.03 -12.13
CA ARG A 113 0.72 2.94 -11.36
C ARG A 113 -0.42 3.46 -12.22
N MET A 114 -1.29 2.57 -12.69
CA MET A 114 -2.33 2.93 -13.65
C MET A 114 -3.71 2.97 -12.97
N TYR A 115 -4.45 4.06 -13.16
CA TYR A 115 -5.83 4.19 -12.69
C TYR A 115 -6.70 4.79 -13.80
N GLN A 116 -7.80 4.10 -14.14
CA GLN A 116 -8.70 4.45 -15.25
C GLN A 116 -7.95 4.79 -16.57
N GLY A 117 -6.96 3.99 -16.93
CA GLY A 117 -6.17 4.14 -18.16
C GLY A 117 -5.15 5.28 -18.15
N LYS A 118 -4.95 5.98 -17.03
CA LYS A 118 -3.96 7.06 -16.89
C LYS A 118 -2.93 6.74 -15.82
N ASP A 119 -1.72 7.21 -16.04
CA ASP A 119 -0.60 7.05 -15.12
C ASP A 119 -0.78 7.95 -13.89
N TYR A 120 -0.69 7.35 -12.70
CA TYR A 120 -0.94 8.02 -11.44
C TYR A 120 0.05 9.15 -11.18
N ASP A 121 1.34 8.90 -11.36
CA ASP A 121 2.39 9.85 -11.00
C ASP A 121 2.41 11.07 -11.92
N SER A 122 2.20 10.88 -13.21
CA SER A 122 2.24 11.96 -14.22
C SER A 122 0.89 12.61 -14.49
N PHE A 123 -0.23 11.94 -14.23
CA PHE A 123 -1.56 12.49 -14.41
C PHE A 123 -2.23 12.78 -13.06
N TRP A 124 -2.66 11.74 -12.32
CA TRP A 124 -3.56 11.89 -11.17
C TRP A 124 -2.96 12.65 -9.98
N LYS A 125 -1.68 12.42 -9.69
CA LYS A 125 -0.96 13.04 -8.57
C LYS A 125 -0.76 14.56 -8.76
N ILE A 126 -0.62 14.97 -10.02
CA ILE A 126 -0.41 16.37 -10.44
C ILE A 126 -1.74 17.04 -10.77
N GLN A 127 -2.76 16.26 -11.13
CA GLN A 127 -4.10 16.78 -11.35
C GLN A 127 -4.58 17.46 -10.06
N PHE A 128 -5.04 18.71 -10.20
CA PHE A 128 -5.50 19.55 -9.08
C PHE A 128 -4.42 19.93 -8.04
N SER A 129 -3.13 19.64 -8.29
CA SER A 129 -2.03 20.09 -7.42
C SER A 129 -1.64 21.55 -7.65
N LYS A 130 -2.14 22.18 -8.72
CA LYS A 130 -2.09 23.63 -8.93
C LYS A 130 -3.34 24.26 -8.34
N LYS A 131 -3.30 24.58 -7.04
CA LYS A 131 -4.14 25.67 -6.52
C LYS A 131 -3.56 26.97 -7.06
N GLY A 132 -4.30 27.61 -7.97
CA GLY A 132 -3.91 28.88 -8.58
C GLY A 132 -5.10 29.53 -9.26
N GLU A 133 -5.95 30.15 -8.44
CA GLU A 133 -6.46 31.54 -8.52
C GLU A 133 -7.67 31.70 -7.59
#